data_AF-A0AAD3CJF1-F1
#
_entry.id   AF-A0AAD3CJF1-F1
#
_cell.length_a   1.000
_cell.length_b   1.000
_cell.length_c   1.000
_cell.angle_alpha   90.00
_cell.angle_beta   90.00
_cell.angle_gamma   90.00
#
_symmetry.space_group_name_H-M   'P 1'
#
loop_
_entity.id
_entity.type
_entity.pdbx_description
1 polymer ?
#
loop_
_entity_poly.entity_id
_entity_poly.type
_entity_poly.pdbx_seq_one_letter_code
_entity_poly.pdbx_strand_id
1 'polypeptide(L)'
;MPFDSVDVGLVIAFVLTGSFVYSNYVTWEENFGVSRLPRTANGCPSNGAPPKLRSSEEFKHITIDRASKHQETFAGIEEYVPDEVKEGKISYDRSDDKEASESARLIDSEGVTYGNAEDEETRSPCLNMDHQYLSFGQYMWSQLAVGPNALALWLGGVAKLVYRDFLYRRGRLTPKKLDADDLAAKLVLESAISIHYQGKKTDENGDLIATFAFPDFPMVMKDGSFHVADLFQVNVDLNKKKMVSSFLDDKELNASETSILLFYYTISAFHVKLHSYANWGLNLGAEQKKKNPIPFRSAMVTVIYNYFGYTSFATFFPFWKMIGVLSKNFEEGWIGSINHGVGWNSTCHPDIYDLMPYSEFINFFCKLKPFFMNEFSKVKDKYFPNCYGDALFYGSIMHSVDHCRMDWNIEDPLWLDADHPEFGLMAEIGRIVKVGFSI
;
A
#
# COMPACT_ATOMS: atom_id res chain seq x y z
N MET A 1 -48.78 -39.65 1.14
CA MET A 1 -47.83 -39.61 2.27
C MET A 1 -47.41 -38.17 2.42
N PRO A 2 -47.68 -37.50 3.56
CA PRO A 2 -47.14 -36.17 3.79
C PRO A 2 -45.61 -36.29 3.86
N PHE A 3 -44.89 -35.50 3.09
CA PHE A 3 -43.46 -35.30 3.36
C PHE A 3 -43.37 -34.61 4.72
N ASP A 4 -42.73 -35.26 5.69
CA ASP A 4 -42.51 -34.64 6.99
C ASP A 4 -41.69 -33.36 6.78
N SER A 5 -42.03 -32.30 7.52
CA SER A 5 -41.40 -30.98 7.39
C SER A 5 -39.87 -31.00 7.56
N VAL A 6 -39.34 -32.05 8.19
CA VAL A 6 -37.91 -32.34 8.35
C VAL A 6 -37.22 -32.62 7.01
N ASP A 7 -37.88 -33.33 6.09
CA ASP A 7 -37.31 -33.69 4.78
C ASP A 7 -37.14 -32.45 3.89
N VAL A 8 -38.11 -31.52 3.94
CA VAL A 8 -38.05 -30.26 3.18
C VAL A 8 -36.88 -29.38 3.65
N GLY A 9 -36.66 -29.28 4.97
CA GLY A 9 -35.55 -28.50 5.53
C GLY A 9 -34.18 -29.05 5.12
N LEU A 10 -34.00 -30.38 5.15
CA LEU A 10 -32.76 -31.04 4.73
C LEU A 10 -32.49 -30.85 3.23
N VAL A 11 -33.52 -30.96 2.39
CA VAL A 11 -33.39 -30.71 0.94
C VAL A 11 -32.96 -29.27 0.68
N ILE A 12 -33.58 -28.28 1.36
CA ILE A 12 -33.20 -26.87 1.21
C ILE A 12 -31.74 -26.65 1.65
N ALA A 13 -31.35 -27.16 2.82
CA ALA A 13 -29.98 -27.03 3.31
C ALA A 13 -28.94 -27.65 2.36
N PHE A 14 -29.26 -28.83 1.81
CA PHE A 14 -28.42 -29.51 0.83
C PHE A 14 -28.29 -28.70 -0.47
N VAL A 15 -29.39 -28.18 -1.00
CA VAL A 15 -29.39 -27.35 -2.22
C VAL A 15 -28.61 -26.05 -2.00
N LEU A 16 -28.81 -25.36 -0.88
CA LEU A 16 -28.09 -24.12 -0.57
C LEU A 16 -26.59 -24.37 -0.39
N THR A 17 -26.21 -25.43 0.33
CA THR A 17 -24.80 -25.80 0.51
C THR A 17 -24.17 -26.19 -0.82
N GLY A 18 -24.85 -27.00 -1.63
CA GLY A 18 -24.41 -27.40 -2.97
C GLY A 18 -24.22 -26.20 -3.89
N SER A 19 -25.19 -25.27 -3.89
CA SER A 19 -25.11 -24.02 -4.67
C SER A 19 -23.96 -23.14 -4.21
N PHE A 20 -23.73 -23.02 -2.90
CA PHE A 20 -22.62 -22.24 -2.35
C PHE A 20 -21.26 -22.83 -2.75
N VAL A 21 -21.10 -24.15 -2.61
CA VAL A 21 -19.86 -24.84 -3.00
C VAL A 21 -19.63 -24.72 -4.51
N TYR A 22 -20.66 -24.93 -5.32
CA TYR A 22 -20.57 -24.81 -6.78
C TYR A 22 -20.21 -23.39 -7.21
N SER A 23 -20.87 -22.37 -6.65
CA SER A 23 -20.56 -20.97 -6.94
C SER A 23 -19.10 -20.64 -6.59
N ASN A 24 -18.63 -21.08 -5.43
CA ASN A 24 -17.23 -20.86 -5.05
C ASN A 24 -16.25 -21.64 -5.92
N TYR A 25 -16.63 -22.83 -6.40
CA TYR A 25 -15.81 -23.60 -7.33
C TYR A 25 -15.64 -22.87 -8.66
N VAL A 26 -16.74 -22.35 -9.22
CA VAL A 26 -16.69 -21.55 -10.47
C VAL A 26 -15.80 -20.32 -10.29
N THR A 27 -16.01 -19.56 -9.21
CA THR A 27 -15.16 -18.38 -8.92
C THR A 27 -13.70 -18.77 -8.72
N TRP A 28 -13.43 -19.88 -8.02
CA TRP A 28 -12.08 -20.38 -7.82
C TRP A 28 -11.43 -20.83 -9.14
N GLU A 29 -12.15 -21.55 -10.00
CA GLU A 29 -11.63 -22.02 -11.28
C GLU A 29 -11.21 -20.85 -12.16
N GLU A 30 -12.09 -19.84 -12.28
CA GLU A 30 -11.85 -18.62 -13.04
C GLU A 30 -10.67 -17.80 -12.48
N ASN A 31 -10.65 -17.56 -11.16
CA ASN A 31 -9.73 -16.59 -10.56
C ASN A 31 -8.44 -17.19 -10.00
N PHE A 32 -8.39 -18.51 -9.76
CA PHE A 32 -7.23 -19.21 -9.19
C PHE A 32 -6.81 -20.41 -10.04
N GLY A 33 -7.75 -21.24 -10.47
CA GLY A 33 -7.48 -22.51 -11.16
C GLY A 33 -6.78 -22.31 -12.51
N VAL A 34 -7.20 -21.29 -13.28
CA VAL A 34 -6.69 -21.03 -14.63
C VAL A 34 -5.57 -19.99 -14.66
N SER A 35 -5.62 -18.98 -13.78
CA SER A 35 -4.83 -17.75 -13.91
C SER A 35 -3.64 -17.65 -12.96
N ARG A 36 -3.56 -18.50 -11.93
CA ARG A 36 -2.53 -18.39 -10.88
C ARG A 36 -1.62 -19.58 -10.82
N LEU A 37 -0.39 -19.32 -10.35
CA LEU A 37 0.66 -20.33 -10.30
C LEU A 37 1.13 -20.56 -8.87
N PRO A 38 1.44 -21.81 -8.49
CA PRO A 38 2.20 -22.07 -7.27
C PRO A 38 3.52 -21.29 -7.33
N ARG A 39 3.99 -20.76 -6.19
CA ARG A 39 5.27 -20.03 -6.12
C ARG A 39 6.44 -20.79 -6.73
N THR A 40 6.44 -22.12 -6.62
CA THR A 40 7.52 -22.98 -7.12
C THR A 40 7.45 -23.24 -8.63
N ALA A 41 6.38 -22.83 -9.32
CA ALA A 41 6.24 -23.05 -10.75
C ALA A 41 7.10 -22.06 -11.55
N ASN A 42 7.76 -22.57 -12.59
CA ASN A 42 8.44 -21.74 -13.58
C ASN A 42 7.43 -20.79 -14.21
N GLY A 43 7.74 -19.49 -14.21
CA GLY A 43 6.84 -18.44 -14.71
C GLY A 43 5.93 -17.80 -13.65
N CYS A 44 5.90 -18.31 -12.41
CA CYS A 44 5.26 -17.59 -11.32
C CYS A 44 6.05 -16.30 -11.01
N PRO A 45 5.41 -15.10 -10.98
CA PRO A 45 6.12 -13.83 -10.76
C PRO A 45 7.01 -13.77 -9.51
N SER A 46 6.68 -14.51 -8.44
CA SER A 46 7.49 -14.56 -7.22
C SER A 46 8.24 -15.88 -7.01
N ASN A 47 8.45 -16.65 -8.09
CA ASN A 47 9.33 -17.82 -8.09
C ASN A 47 10.78 -17.40 -7.83
N GLY A 48 11.24 -16.39 -8.57
CA GLY A 48 12.58 -15.83 -8.46
C GLY A 48 12.72 -14.78 -7.36
N ALA A 49 13.82 -14.04 -7.42
CA ALA A 49 14.09 -12.95 -6.48
C ALA A 49 13.14 -11.76 -6.69
N PRO A 50 12.88 -10.95 -5.63
CA PRO A 50 12.10 -9.72 -5.77
C PRO A 50 12.69 -8.79 -6.84
N PRO A 51 11.86 -7.91 -7.44
CA PRO A 51 12.36 -6.93 -8.38
C PRO A 51 13.41 -6.04 -7.71
N LYS A 52 14.37 -5.58 -8.52
CA LYS A 52 15.37 -4.61 -8.07
C LYS A 52 14.64 -3.32 -7.67
N LEU A 53 14.97 -2.76 -6.51
CA LEU A 53 14.45 -1.45 -6.13
C LEU A 53 15.05 -0.40 -7.07
N ARG A 54 14.26 0.61 -7.42
CA ARG A 54 14.79 1.79 -8.12
C ARG A 54 15.80 2.48 -7.21
N SER A 55 16.88 3.00 -7.78
CA SER A 55 17.85 3.73 -6.97
C SER A 55 17.28 5.09 -6.55
N SER A 56 17.87 5.69 -5.51
CA SER A 56 17.47 7.03 -5.06
C SER A 56 17.72 8.06 -6.17
N GLU A 57 18.81 7.89 -6.91
CA GLU A 57 19.23 8.74 -8.02
C GLU A 57 18.28 8.62 -9.21
N GLU A 58 17.90 7.40 -9.60
CA GLU A 58 16.90 7.16 -10.65
C GLU A 58 15.58 7.88 -10.30
N PHE A 59 15.16 7.78 -9.03
CA PHE A 59 13.96 8.43 -8.57
C PHE A 59 14.06 9.96 -8.57
N LYS A 60 15.16 10.53 -8.08
CA LYS A 60 15.43 11.97 -8.12
C LYS A 60 15.49 12.49 -9.55
N HIS A 61 16.09 11.74 -10.47
CA HIS A 61 16.12 12.06 -11.90
C HIS A 61 14.72 12.13 -12.51
N ILE A 62 13.87 11.13 -12.24
CA ILE A 62 12.48 11.14 -12.70
C ILE A 62 11.76 12.34 -12.11
N THR A 63 11.93 12.63 -10.82
CA THR A 63 11.32 13.80 -10.17
C THR A 63 11.73 15.11 -10.85
N ILE A 64 13.02 15.31 -11.16
CA ILE A 64 13.50 16.50 -11.90
C ILE A 64 12.90 16.55 -13.29
N ASP A 65 12.89 15.43 -14.03
CA ASP A 65 12.34 15.39 -15.38
C ASP A 65 10.86 15.81 -15.39
N ARG A 66 10.07 15.33 -14.43
CA ARG A 66 8.66 15.74 -14.27
C ARG A 66 8.53 17.19 -13.86
N ALA A 67 9.31 17.66 -12.89
CA ALA A 67 9.31 19.06 -12.48
C ALA A 67 9.70 20.01 -13.61
N SER A 68 10.59 19.59 -14.52
CA SER A 68 11.05 20.41 -15.65
C SER A 68 9.95 20.77 -16.65
N LYS A 69 8.82 20.05 -16.63
CA LYS A 69 7.62 20.35 -17.41
C LYS A 69 6.79 21.49 -16.80
N HIS A 70 7.06 21.83 -15.53
CA HIS A 70 6.28 22.73 -14.67
C HIS A 70 7.21 23.73 -13.96
N GLN A 71 8.14 24.33 -14.72
CA GLN A 71 9.30 25.10 -14.19
C GLN A 71 8.92 26.26 -13.28
N GLU A 72 7.78 26.91 -13.53
CA GLU A 72 7.33 28.04 -12.70
C GLU A 72 6.93 27.60 -11.29
N THR A 73 6.33 26.40 -11.19
CA THR A 73 5.77 25.87 -9.94
C THR A 73 6.83 25.17 -9.09
N PHE A 74 7.72 24.40 -9.72
CA PHE A 74 8.74 23.60 -9.03
C PHE A 74 10.15 24.17 -9.14
N ALA A 75 10.26 25.49 -9.32
CA ALA A 75 11.55 26.17 -9.31
C ALA A 75 12.34 25.83 -8.04
N GLY A 76 13.55 25.32 -8.20
CA GLY A 76 14.44 24.99 -7.08
C GLY A 76 14.22 23.60 -6.48
N ILE A 77 13.38 22.74 -7.06
CA ILE A 77 13.36 21.32 -6.68
C ILE A 77 14.72 20.66 -6.94
N GLU A 78 15.50 21.18 -7.90
CA GLU A 78 16.85 20.69 -8.16
C GLU A 78 17.78 20.97 -6.97
N GLU A 79 17.49 21.93 -6.08
CA GLU A 79 18.32 22.20 -4.89
C GLU A 79 18.40 20.99 -3.93
N TYR A 80 17.42 20.09 -3.97
CA TYR A 80 17.40 18.87 -3.15
C TYR A 80 18.15 17.69 -3.78
N VAL A 81 18.66 17.89 -4.98
CA VAL A 81 19.36 16.86 -5.74
C VAL A 81 20.86 17.19 -5.77
N PRO A 82 21.75 16.24 -5.42
CA PRO A 82 23.19 16.45 -5.54
C PRO A 82 23.59 16.87 -6.96
N ASP A 83 24.59 17.74 -7.10
CA ASP A 83 25.01 18.27 -8.39
C ASP A 83 25.49 17.16 -9.34
N GLU A 84 26.06 16.08 -8.81
CA GLU A 84 26.49 14.90 -9.58
C GLU A 84 25.32 14.22 -10.30
N VAL A 85 24.16 14.18 -9.66
CA VAL A 85 22.92 13.65 -10.25
C VAL A 85 22.44 14.63 -11.32
N LYS A 86 22.47 15.95 -11.09
CA LYS A 86 22.08 16.95 -12.12
C LYS A 86 22.92 16.85 -13.40
N GLU A 87 24.22 16.61 -13.26
CA GLU A 87 25.15 16.51 -14.38
C GLU A 87 25.06 15.18 -15.15
N GLY A 88 24.18 14.26 -14.74
CA GLY A 88 24.07 12.92 -15.33
C GLY A 88 25.33 12.07 -15.14
N LYS A 89 26.23 12.48 -14.23
CA LYS A 89 27.45 11.75 -13.89
C LYS A 89 27.11 10.71 -12.84
N ILE A 90 26.47 9.63 -13.29
CA ILE A 90 26.25 8.45 -12.46
C ILE A 90 27.58 7.69 -12.35
N SER A 91 28.50 8.18 -11.53
CA SER A 91 29.68 7.40 -11.12
C SER A 91 29.80 7.46 -9.60
N TYR A 92 29.36 6.40 -8.93
CA TYR A 92 29.59 6.28 -7.50
C TYR A 92 30.87 5.50 -7.23
N ASP A 93 31.87 6.20 -6.70
CA ASP A 93 32.84 5.60 -5.80
C ASP A 93 32.28 5.72 -4.36
N ARG A 94 32.13 4.58 -3.69
CA ARG A 94 31.40 4.41 -2.42
C ARG A 94 32.27 4.72 -1.18
N SER A 95 33.30 5.55 -1.32
CA SER A 95 34.35 5.68 -0.29
C SER A 95 33.96 6.58 0.89
N ASP A 96 33.14 7.61 0.69
CA ASP A 96 33.04 8.71 1.67
C ASP A 96 31.82 8.60 2.60
N ASP A 97 30.81 7.82 2.23
CA ASP A 97 29.69 7.42 3.11
C ASP A 97 30.04 6.27 4.06
N LYS A 98 31.32 5.90 4.13
CA LYS A 98 31.75 4.65 4.78
C LYS A 98 31.34 4.51 6.23
N GLU A 99 31.29 5.52 7.09
CA GLU A 99 30.97 5.26 8.52
C GLU A 99 29.47 5.03 8.79
N ALA A 100 28.59 5.83 8.19
CA ALA A 100 27.13 5.65 8.30
C ALA A 100 26.67 4.45 7.46
N SER A 101 27.26 4.29 6.26
CA SER A 101 27.06 3.11 5.42
C SER A 101 27.70 1.87 6.01
N GLU A 102 28.83 1.89 6.72
CA GLU A 102 29.40 0.72 7.41
C GLU A 102 28.56 0.34 8.61
N SER A 103 27.95 1.28 9.34
CA SER A 103 27.02 0.90 10.41
C SER A 103 25.73 0.25 9.87
N ALA A 104 25.24 0.70 8.71
CA ALA A 104 24.11 0.08 8.01
C ALA A 104 24.51 -1.19 7.22
N ARG A 105 25.73 -1.24 6.67
CA ARG A 105 26.29 -2.36 5.91
C ARG A 105 26.82 -3.44 6.82
N LEU A 106 27.39 -3.18 7.99
CA LEU A 106 27.78 -4.24 8.93
C LEU A 106 26.56 -5.09 9.34
N ILE A 107 25.36 -4.53 9.25
CA ILE A 107 24.09 -5.25 9.43
C ILE A 107 23.70 -6.03 8.15
N ASP A 108 24.08 -5.56 6.96
CA ASP A 108 23.75 -6.15 5.66
C ASP A 108 24.86 -7.05 5.05
N SER A 109 26.11 -6.95 5.53
CA SER A 109 27.33 -7.47 4.92
C SER A 109 28.07 -8.52 5.76
N GLU A 110 27.77 -8.67 7.05
CA GLU A 110 28.43 -9.67 7.91
C GLU A 110 27.65 -10.99 8.11
N GLY A 111 26.58 -11.28 7.35
CA GLY A 111 26.04 -12.65 7.46
C GLY A 111 24.81 -13.08 6.69
N VAL A 112 24.17 -12.23 5.88
CA VAL A 112 22.98 -12.65 5.13
C VAL A 112 22.93 -12.01 3.76
N THR A 113 23.86 -12.35 2.88
CA THR A 113 23.60 -12.25 1.45
C THR A 113 22.37 -13.09 1.14
N TYR A 114 21.22 -12.44 0.95
CA TYR A 114 19.95 -13.08 0.61
C TYR A 114 19.99 -13.64 -0.81
N GLY A 115 20.64 -14.80 -0.96
CA GLY A 115 20.91 -15.39 -2.27
C GLY A 115 21.99 -14.59 -3.00
N ASN A 116 22.94 -15.28 -3.61
CA ASN A 116 23.94 -14.62 -4.43
C ASN A 116 23.26 -13.68 -5.42
N ALA A 117 23.76 -12.45 -5.50
CA ALA A 117 23.40 -11.45 -6.50
C ALA A 117 23.81 -11.86 -7.93
N GLU A 118 23.98 -13.15 -8.20
CA GLU A 118 24.75 -13.63 -9.35
C GLU A 118 23.94 -13.84 -10.62
N ASP A 119 22.61 -13.94 -10.55
CA ASP A 119 21.78 -13.91 -11.77
C ASP A 119 20.70 -12.83 -11.66
N GLU A 120 21.00 -11.63 -12.15
CA GLU A 120 19.99 -10.62 -12.50
C GLU A 120 18.88 -11.25 -13.37
N GLU A 121 19.20 -12.30 -14.14
CA GLU A 121 18.25 -13.09 -14.94
C GLU A 121 17.14 -13.77 -14.12
N THR A 122 17.32 -13.98 -12.81
CA THR A 122 16.33 -14.65 -11.95
C THR A 122 15.42 -13.69 -11.17
N ARG A 123 15.59 -12.37 -11.32
CA ARG A 123 14.73 -11.37 -10.65
C ARG A 123 13.41 -11.20 -11.40
N SER A 124 12.34 -11.00 -10.65
CA SER A 124 11.08 -10.56 -11.25
C SER A 124 11.25 -9.18 -11.88
N PRO A 125 10.71 -8.93 -13.09
CA PRO A 125 10.79 -7.61 -13.72
C PRO A 125 9.95 -6.55 -13.00
N CYS A 126 8.90 -6.95 -12.27
CA CYS A 126 8.00 -6.04 -11.56
C CYS A 126 7.37 -6.69 -10.33
N LEU A 127 6.66 -5.88 -9.54
CA LEU A 127 5.78 -6.37 -8.50
C LEU A 127 4.54 -7.03 -9.11
N ASN A 128 3.92 -7.96 -8.40
CA ASN A 128 2.62 -8.52 -8.76
C ASN A 128 1.88 -8.85 -7.47
N MET A 129 0.65 -8.34 -7.32
CA MET A 129 -0.14 -8.48 -6.10
C MET A 129 -0.84 -9.84 -6.02
N ASP A 130 -1.38 -10.33 -7.13
CA ASP A 130 -2.48 -11.29 -7.12
C ASP A 130 -2.24 -12.56 -7.99
N HIS A 131 -1.02 -13.09 -7.96
CA HIS A 131 -0.60 -14.22 -8.82
C HIS A 131 -0.46 -15.57 -8.10
N GLN A 132 -0.56 -15.60 -6.76
CA GLN A 132 -0.31 -16.81 -5.96
C GLN A 132 -1.50 -17.79 -5.99
N TYR A 133 -1.22 -19.05 -6.32
CA TYR A 133 -2.22 -20.11 -6.34
C TYR A 133 -2.63 -20.59 -4.95
N LEU A 134 -3.93 -20.86 -4.80
CA LEU A 134 -4.53 -21.63 -3.71
C LEU A 134 -5.32 -22.78 -4.31
N SER A 135 -5.19 -23.98 -3.72
CA SER A 135 -6.11 -25.08 -4.04
C SER A 135 -7.54 -24.74 -3.66
N PHE A 136 -8.53 -25.39 -4.30
CA PHE A 136 -9.94 -25.16 -3.99
C PHE A 136 -10.25 -25.32 -2.50
N GLY A 137 -9.68 -26.33 -1.83
CA GLY A 137 -9.87 -26.53 -0.38
C GLY A 137 -9.30 -25.39 0.46
N GLN A 138 -8.15 -24.82 0.07
CA GLN A 138 -7.58 -23.65 0.74
C GLN A 138 -8.42 -22.40 0.51
N TYR A 139 -8.88 -22.18 -0.72
CA TYR A 139 -9.77 -21.08 -1.08
C TYR A 139 -11.09 -21.17 -0.31
N MET A 140 -11.75 -22.34 -0.30
CA MET A 140 -12.99 -22.58 0.45
C MET A 140 -12.81 -22.33 1.95
N TRP A 141 -11.70 -22.80 2.53
CA TRP A 141 -11.41 -22.51 3.92
C TRP A 141 -11.31 -21.00 4.17
N SER A 142 -10.60 -20.26 3.30
CA SER A 142 -10.48 -18.80 3.41
C SER A 142 -11.84 -18.10 3.26
N GLN A 143 -12.69 -18.55 2.34
CA GLN A 143 -14.03 -18.00 2.16
C GLN A 143 -14.97 -18.26 3.34
N LEU A 144 -14.75 -19.32 4.11
CA LEU A 144 -15.54 -19.62 5.31
C LEU A 144 -14.97 -18.98 6.58
N ALA A 145 -13.64 -18.89 6.70
CA ALA A 145 -12.98 -18.43 7.91
C ALA A 145 -12.62 -16.93 7.88
N VAL A 146 -12.23 -16.41 6.72
CA VAL A 146 -11.78 -15.02 6.56
C VAL A 146 -12.89 -14.16 5.96
N GLY A 147 -13.51 -14.64 4.88
CA GLY A 147 -14.53 -13.91 4.12
C GLY A 147 -15.66 -13.29 4.96
N PRO A 148 -16.33 -14.03 5.86
CA PRO A 148 -17.46 -13.48 6.62
C PRO A 148 -17.03 -12.40 7.61
N ASN A 149 -15.84 -12.54 8.21
CA ASN A 149 -15.30 -11.54 9.12
C ASN A 149 -14.94 -10.26 8.37
N ALA A 150 -14.25 -10.37 7.22
CA ALA A 150 -13.94 -9.24 6.36
C ALA A 150 -15.23 -8.53 5.90
N LEU A 151 -16.22 -9.28 5.42
CA LEU A 151 -17.50 -8.74 4.98
C LEU A 151 -18.26 -8.05 6.13
N ALA A 152 -18.30 -8.66 7.32
CA ALA A 152 -18.98 -8.09 8.47
C ALA A 152 -18.36 -6.76 8.93
N LEU A 153 -17.03 -6.69 8.98
CA LEU A 153 -16.29 -5.45 9.28
C LEU A 153 -16.64 -4.36 8.27
N TRP A 154 -16.58 -4.70 6.98
CA TRP A 154 -16.89 -3.79 5.88
C TRP A 154 -18.33 -3.27 5.91
N LEU A 155 -19.32 -4.17 6.01
CA LEU A 155 -20.72 -3.78 6.07
C LEU A 155 -21.03 -2.92 7.30
N GLY A 156 -20.47 -3.26 8.46
CA GLY A 156 -20.62 -2.49 9.69
C GLY A 156 -20.03 -1.08 9.58
N GLY A 157 -18.80 -0.99 9.06
CA GLY A 157 -18.10 0.28 8.85
C GLY A 157 -18.83 1.19 7.86
N VAL A 158 -19.21 0.66 6.70
CA VAL A 158 -19.92 1.43 5.66
C VAL A 158 -21.31 1.86 6.13
N ALA A 159 -22.07 0.99 6.81
CA ALA A 159 -23.37 1.36 7.36
C ALA A 159 -23.25 2.50 8.39
N LYS A 160 -22.23 2.44 9.26
CA LYS A 160 -21.92 3.51 10.22
C LYS A 160 -21.54 4.81 9.52
N LEU A 161 -20.75 4.75 8.45
CA LEU A 161 -20.38 5.92 7.65
C LEU A 161 -21.61 6.57 7.01
N VAL A 162 -22.46 5.80 6.33
CA VAL A 162 -23.71 6.28 5.71
C VAL A 162 -24.58 6.99 6.74
N TYR A 163 -24.77 6.37 7.91
CA TYR A 163 -25.57 6.95 8.97
C TYR A 163 -24.95 8.26 9.51
N ARG A 164 -23.62 8.30 9.71
CA ARG A 164 -22.93 9.51 10.17
C ARG A 164 -23.00 10.63 9.15
N ASP A 165 -22.75 10.35 7.87
CA ASP A 165 -22.82 11.33 6.79
C ASP A 165 -24.25 11.90 6.66
N PHE A 166 -25.27 11.05 6.77
CA PHE A 166 -26.67 11.49 6.84
C PHE A 166 -26.95 12.45 8.01
N LEU A 167 -26.44 12.15 9.22
CA LEU A 167 -26.60 13.04 10.37
C LEU A 167 -25.84 14.35 10.20
N TYR A 168 -24.63 14.29 9.63
CA TYR A 168 -23.80 15.46 9.33
C TYR A 168 -24.51 16.40 8.33
N ARG A 169 -24.99 15.87 7.20
CA ARG A 169 -25.75 16.62 6.19
C ARG A 169 -27.04 17.24 6.74
N ARG A 170 -27.59 16.69 7.84
CA ARG A 170 -28.76 17.26 8.56
C ARG A 170 -28.40 18.22 9.70
N GLY A 171 -27.11 18.54 9.88
CA GLY A 171 -26.63 19.40 10.97
C GLY A 171 -26.82 18.80 12.37
N ARG A 172 -26.98 17.47 12.47
CA ARG A 172 -27.19 16.76 13.75
C ARG A 172 -25.92 16.14 14.31
N LEU A 173 -24.84 16.14 13.53
CA LEU A 173 -23.53 15.65 13.91
C LEU A 173 -22.50 16.68 13.46
N THR A 174 -21.59 17.05 14.35
CA THR A 174 -20.43 17.87 14.02
C THR A 174 -19.21 16.94 13.96
N PRO A 175 -18.46 16.91 12.84
CA PRO A 175 -17.21 16.16 12.77
C PRO A 175 -16.22 16.63 13.82
N LYS A 176 -15.23 15.80 14.15
CA LYS A 176 -14.10 16.25 14.97
C LYS A 176 -13.45 17.48 14.34
N LYS A 177 -12.93 18.40 15.16
CA LYS A 177 -12.17 19.55 14.66
C LYS A 177 -10.96 19.03 13.87
N LEU A 178 -10.79 19.55 12.66
CA LEU A 178 -9.68 19.24 11.77
C LEU A 178 -8.71 20.43 11.72
N ASP A 179 -7.43 20.15 11.87
CA ASP A 179 -6.32 21.01 11.44
C ASP A 179 -5.74 20.34 10.19
N ALA A 180 -6.09 20.87 9.01
CA ALA A 180 -5.78 20.21 7.75
C ALA A 180 -4.26 20.21 7.46
N ASP A 181 -3.54 21.25 7.87
CA ASP A 181 -2.08 21.34 7.69
C ASP A 181 -1.36 20.28 8.53
N ASP A 182 -1.82 20.06 9.77
CA ASP A 182 -1.34 18.99 10.64
C ASP A 182 -1.66 17.61 10.05
N LEU A 183 -2.88 17.41 9.54
CA LEU A 183 -3.27 16.14 8.91
C LEU A 183 -2.39 15.82 7.69
N ALA A 184 -2.20 16.77 6.77
CA ALA A 184 -1.38 16.55 5.58
C ALA A 184 0.08 16.20 5.95
N ALA A 185 0.68 16.95 6.89
CA ALA A 185 2.02 16.66 7.40
C ALA A 185 2.10 15.28 8.09
N LYS A 186 1.11 14.94 8.92
CA LYS A 186 1.02 13.64 9.60
C LYS A 186 0.91 12.50 8.59
N LEU A 187 0.14 12.65 7.51
CA LEU A 187 0.00 11.63 6.49
C LEU A 187 1.31 11.34 5.76
N VAL A 188 2.18 12.32 5.48
CA VAL A 188 3.50 12.06 4.88
C VAL A 188 4.57 11.63 5.88
N LEU A 189 4.57 12.20 7.10
CA LEU A 189 5.62 11.93 8.09
C LEU A 189 5.39 10.62 8.85
N GLU A 190 4.14 10.31 9.20
CA GLU A 190 3.80 9.20 10.11
C GLU A 190 3.16 8.02 9.36
N SER A 191 3.57 7.80 8.11
CA SER A 191 3.13 6.68 7.30
C SER A 191 4.21 6.18 6.35
N ALA A 192 3.91 5.09 5.66
CA ALA A 192 4.81 4.44 4.73
C ALA A 192 5.12 5.25 3.46
N ILE A 193 4.29 6.25 3.12
CA ILE A 193 4.54 7.12 1.96
C ILE A 193 5.63 8.17 2.22
N SER A 194 6.19 8.21 3.43
CA SER A 194 7.42 8.96 3.77
C SER A 194 8.62 8.61 2.88
N ILE A 195 8.61 7.44 2.22
CA ILE A 195 9.61 7.06 1.20
C ILE A 195 9.61 7.96 -0.05
N HIS A 196 8.78 9.00 -0.09
CA HIS A 196 8.77 10.01 -1.14
C HIS A 196 9.58 11.27 -0.78
N TYR A 197 10.24 11.28 0.38
CA TYR A 197 11.12 12.36 0.82
C TYR A 197 12.19 12.70 -0.24
N GLN A 198 12.54 13.96 -0.41
CA GLN A 198 13.59 14.38 -1.36
C GLN A 198 14.77 14.99 -0.64
N GLY A 199 14.52 15.59 0.51
CA GLY A 199 15.50 16.35 1.28
C GLY A 199 14.82 17.41 2.12
N LYS A 200 15.61 18.14 2.89
CA LYS A 200 15.17 19.25 3.73
C LYS A 200 16.08 20.45 3.57
N LYS A 201 15.51 21.65 3.70
CA LYS A 201 16.26 22.91 3.70
C LYS A 201 15.72 23.86 4.77
N THR A 202 16.58 24.75 5.23
CA THR A 202 16.16 25.85 6.10
C THR A 202 15.69 27.01 5.22
N ASP A 203 14.47 27.50 5.44
CA ASP A 203 13.93 28.65 4.72
C ASP A 203 14.52 29.98 5.23
N GLU A 204 14.08 31.10 4.64
CA GLU A 204 14.52 32.44 5.04
C GLU A 204 14.15 32.82 6.49
N ASN A 205 13.14 32.15 7.06
CA ASN A 205 12.68 32.37 8.43
C ASN A 205 13.40 31.49 9.46
N GLY A 206 14.27 30.58 9.02
CA GLY A 206 14.94 29.60 9.87
C GLY A 206 14.12 28.34 10.12
N ASP A 207 12.98 28.17 9.46
CA ASP A 207 12.14 26.99 9.55
C ASP A 207 12.72 25.85 8.70
N LEU A 208 12.67 24.63 9.22
CA LEU A 208 13.25 23.46 8.55
C LEU A 208 12.17 22.75 7.72
N ILE A 209 12.22 22.92 6.40
CA ILE A 209 11.22 22.45 5.46
C ILE A 209 11.70 21.17 4.77
N ALA A 210 10.95 20.08 4.95
CA ALA A 210 11.12 18.84 4.19
C ALA A 210 10.22 18.82 2.96
N THR A 211 10.73 18.29 1.85
CA THR A 211 9.99 18.13 0.60
C THR A 211 9.73 16.66 0.33
N PHE A 212 8.50 16.32 -0.03
CA PHE A 212 8.06 15.00 -0.46
C PHE A 212 7.54 15.11 -1.90
N ALA A 213 8.05 14.26 -2.79
CA ALA A 213 7.72 14.29 -4.20
C ALA A 213 7.23 12.92 -4.70
N PHE A 214 6.13 12.97 -5.43
CA PHE A 214 5.44 11.82 -5.99
C PHE A 214 5.40 12.00 -7.52
N PRO A 215 6.47 11.58 -8.23
CA PRO A 215 6.46 11.62 -9.69
C PRO A 215 5.47 10.58 -10.24
N ASP A 216 4.86 10.90 -11.38
CA ASP A 216 3.85 10.07 -12.03
C ASP A 216 2.72 9.70 -11.05
N PHE A 217 2.07 10.70 -10.45
CA PHE A 217 1.09 10.51 -9.38
C PHE A 217 -0.24 9.95 -9.92
N PRO A 218 -0.63 8.70 -9.58
CA PRO A 218 -1.89 8.12 -10.03
C PRO A 218 -3.08 8.71 -9.28
N MET A 219 -4.11 9.11 -10.02
CA MET A 219 -5.33 9.68 -9.48
C MET A 219 -6.56 9.25 -10.31
N VAL A 220 -7.74 9.56 -9.77
CA VAL A 220 -8.99 9.30 -10.46
C VAL A 220 -9.72 10.61 -10.69
N MET A 221 -10.08 10.82 -11.95
CA MET A 221 -10.79 12.01 -12.40
C MET A 221 -12.27 11.94 -12.01
N LYS A 222 -12.96 13.08 -12.09
CA LYS A 222 -14.39 13.20 -11.75
C LYS A 222 -15.30 12.25 -12.52
N ASP A 223 -14.92 11.80 -13.70
CA ASP A 223 -15.68 10.83 -14.51
C ASP A 223 -15.42 9.36 -14.11
N GLY A 224 -14.48 9.12 -13.21
CA GLY A 224 -14.06 7.79 -12.77
C GLY A 224 -12.88 7.22 -13.58
N SER A 225 -12.36 7.97 -14.56
CA SER A 225 -11.23 7.53 -15.38
C SER A 225 -9.91 7.59 -14.60
N PHE A 226 -9.00 6.70 -14.96
CA PHE A 226 -7.62 6.73 -14.48
C PHE A 226 -6.84 7.90 -15.10
N HIS A 227 -6.05 8.59 -14.31
CA HIS A 227 -5.14 9.64 -14.75
C HIS A 227 -3.82 9.60 -13.97
N VAL A 228 -2.75 10.10 -14.58
CA VAL A 228 -1.42 10.19 -13.96
C VAL A 228 -0.97 11.64 -14.12
N ALA A 229 -0.87 12.36 -13.01
CA ALA A 229 -0.27 13.69 -12.96
C ALA A 229 1.26 13.55 -13.03
N ASP A 230 1.94 14.55 -13.60
CA ASP A 230 3.40 14.48 -13.77
C ASP A 230 4.11 14.53 -12.41
N LEU A 231 3.70 15.44 -11.51
CA LEU A 231 4.32 15.59 -10.20
C LEU A 231 3.35 16.09 -9.14
N PHE A 232 3.27 15.38 -8.02
CA PHE A 232 2.67 15.87 -6.78
C PHE A 232 3.76 16.15 -5.74
N GLN A 233 3.76 17.35 -5.14
CA GLN A 233 4.74 17.77 -4.13
C GLN A 233 4.05 18.24 -2.85
N VAL A 234 4.63 17.91 -1.71
CA VAL A 234 4.21 18.39 -0.39
C VAL A 234 5.42 18.89 0.39
N ASN A 235 5.35 20.12 0.88
CA ASN A 235 6.37 20.72 1.74
C ASN A 235 5.85 20.80 3.18
N VAL A 236 6.67 20.36 4.12
CA VAL A 236 6.31 20.24 5.55
C VAL A 236 7.36 20.91 6.40
N ASP A 237 6.94 21.79 7.29
CA ASP A 237 7.78 22.28 8.40
C ASP A 237 7.96 21.14 9.41
N LEU A 238 9.18 20.62 9.51
CA LEU A 238 9.52 19.48 10.36
C LEU A 238 9.41 19.78 11.86
N ASN A 239 9.62 21.04 12.26
CA ASN A 239 9.57 21.44 13.66
C ASN A 239 8.12 21.64 14.11
N LYS A 240 7.32 22.29 13.27
CA LYS A 240 5.89 22.52 13.54
C LYS A 240 5.02 21.31 13.21
N LYS A 241 5.54 20.37 12.41
CA LYS A 241 4.81 19.25 11.81
C LYS A 241 3.55 19.71 11.08
N LYS A 242 3.70 20.76 10.27
CA LYS A 242 2.59 21.34 9.49
C LYS A 242 2.96 21.45 8.03
N MET A 243 1.98 21.22 7.17
CA MET A 243 2.11 21.51 5.74
C MET A 243 2.35 23.01 5.56
N VAL A 244 3.30 23.35 4.69
CA VAL A 244 3.63 24.74 4.31
C VAL A 244 3.08 25.04 2.92
N SER A 245 3.25 24.12 1.98
CA SER A 245 2.71 24.24 0.62
C SER A 245 2.55 22.88 -0.03
N SER A 246 1.70 22.80 -1.05
CA SER A 246 1.57 21.60 -1.88
C SER A 246 1.15 21.97 -3.29
N PHE A 247 1.63 21.19 -4.26
CA PHE A 247 1.39 21.41 -5.68
C PHE A 247 1.12 20.09 -6.38
N LEU A 248 0.14 20.08 -7.29
CA LEU A 248 -0.12 19.01 -8.23
C LEU A 248 0.04 19.59 -9.63
N ASP A 249 1.11 19.22 -10.32
CA ASP A 249 1.56 19.88 -11.54
C ASP A 249 1.63 21.40 -11.33
N ASP A 250 0.93 22.21 -12.15
CA ASP A 250 0.91 23.68 -12.02
C ASP A 250 -0.15 24.22 -11.04
N LYS A 251 -0.82 23.34 -10.28
CA LYS A 251 -1.91 23.72 -9.37
C LYS A 251 -1.44 23.70 -7.93
N GLU A 252 -1.46 24.86 -7.28
CA GLU A 252 -1.33 24.95 -5.81
C GLU A 252 -2.57 24.34 -5.14
N LEU A 253 -2.32 23.52 -4.12
CA LEU A 253 -3.35 22.81 -3.37
C LEU A 253 -3.41 23.30 -1.94
N ASN A 254 -4.62 23.37 -1.39
CA ASN A 254 -4.78 23.55 0.04
C ASN A 254 -4.56 22.22 0.80
N ALA A 255 -4.47 22.28 2.12
CA ALA A 255 -4.15 21.10 2.94
C ALA A 255 -5.26 20.04 2.96
N SER A 256 -6.52 20.42 2.76
CA SER A 256 -7.63 19.47 2.66
C SER A 256 -7.55 18.67 1.36
N GLU A 257 -7.31 19.35 0.23
CA GLU A 257 -7.06 18.72 -1.08
C GLU A 257 -5.85 17.78 -1.00
N THR A 258 -4.74 18.26 -0.43
CA THR A 258 -3.51 17.50 -0.23
C THR A 258 -3.76 16.24 0.59
N SER A 259 -4.52 16.34 1.69
CA SER A 259 -4.85 15.20 2.54
C SER A 259 -5.67 14.13 1.81
N ILE A 260 -6.59 14.54 0.92
CA ILE A 260 -7.36 13.60 0.09
C ILE A 260 -6.44 12.83 -0.85
N LEU A 261 -5.55 13.52 -1.56
CA LEU A 261 -4.60 12.92 -2.49
C LEU A 261 -3.63 11.98 -1.78
N LEU A 262 -3.02 12.42 -0.68
CA LEU A 262 -2.09 11.61 0.11
C LEU A 262 -2.76 10.33 0.63
N PHE A 263 -3.97 10.43 1.17
CA PHE A 263 -4.67 9.26 1.67
C PHE A 263 -5.10 8.33 0.52
N TYR A 264 -5.56 8.89 -0.60
CA TYR A 264 -5.89 8.11 -1.78
C TYR A 264 -4.67 7.34 -2.33
N TYR A 265 -3.52 7.99 -2.47
CA TYR A 265 -2.28 7.36 -2.92
C TYR A 265 -1.84 6.27 -1.94
N THR A 266 -1.95 6.54 -0.64
CA THR A 266 -1.66 5.57 0.43
C THR A 266 -2.46 4.28 0.21
N ILE A 267 -3.79 4.36 0.06
CA ILE A 267 -4.65 3.17 -0.05
C ILE A 267 -4.61 2.48 -1.42
N SER A 268 -4.35 3.21 -2.51
CA SER A 268 -4.49 2.69 -3.88
C SER A 268 -3.17 2.24 -4.50
N ALA A 269 -2.19 3.12 -4.58
CA ALA A 269 -0.95 2.87 -5.30
C ALA A 269 0.19 2.41 -4.39
N PHE A 270 0.22 2.88 -3.15
CA PHE A 270 1.29 2.55 -2.21
C PHE A 270 1.02 1.25 -1.45
N HIS A 271 -0.13 1.11 -0.79
CA HIS A 271 -0.45 -0.04 0.06
C HIS A 271 -0.36 -1.37 -0.70
N VAL A 272 -0.75 -1.36 -1.98
CA VAL A 272 -0.65 -2.54 -2.87
C VAL A 272 0.79 -2.95 -3.17
N LYS A 273 1.78 -2.04 -3.09
CA LYS A 273 3.20 -2.40 -3.19
C LYS A 273 3.63 -3.26 -2.00
N LEU A 274 3.13 -2.96 -0.79
CA LEU A 274 3.42 -3.76 0.41
C LEU A 274 2.88 -5.19 0.24
N HIS A 275 1.62 -5.32 -0.20
CA HIS A 275 1.01 -6.62 -0.50
C HIS A 275 1.76 -7.39 -1.59
N SER A 276 2.13 -6.69 -2.65
CA SER A 276 2.86 -7.30 -3.76
C SER A 276 4.24 -7.79 -3.32
N TYR A 277 4.99 -6.98 -2.58
CA TYR A 277 6.31 -7.35 -2.08
C TYR A 277 6.24 -8.47 -1.03
N ALA A 278 5.15 -8.52 -0.24
CA ALA A 278 4.92 -9.57 0.74
C ALA A 278 4.85 -10.97 0.12
N ASN A 279 4.51 -11.10 -1.17
CA ASN A 279 4.44 -12.39 -1.87
C ASN A 279 5.76 -13.18 -1.84
N TRP A 280 6.91 -12.51 -1.72
CA TRP A 280 8.22 -13.16 -1.55
C TRP A 280 8.49 -13.65 -0.13
N GLY A 281 7.68 -13.23 0.85
CA GLY A 281 7.70 -13.70 2.24
C GLY A 281 6.84 -14.95 2.45
N LEU A 282 6.10 -15.41 1.43
CA LEU A 282 5.11 -16.48 1.56
C LEU A 282 5.68 -17.84 1.16
N ASN A 283 5.37 -18.88 1.95
CA ASN A 283 5.65 -20.25 1.58
C ASN A 283 4.41 -21.14 1.79
N LEU A 284 3.81 -21.55 0.67
CA LEU A 284 2.64 -22.44 0.61
C LEU A 284 3.03 -23.90 0.33
N GLY A 285 4.31 -24.25 0.42
CA GLY A 285 4.80 -25.60 0.20
C GLY A 285 4.33 -26.58 1.27
N ALA A 286 4.12 -27.84 0.87
CA ALA A 286 3.72 -28.90 1.80
C ALA A 286 4.73 -29.08 2.96
N GLU A 287 6.01 -28.86 2.69
CA GLU A 287 7.07 -28.90 3.69
C GLU A 287 6.91 -27.80 4.75
N GLN A 288 6.54 -26.58 4.36
CA GLN A 288 6.24 -25.51 5.30
C GLN A 288 5.07 -25.91 6.21
N LYS A 289 3.98 -26.43 5.62
CA LYS A 289 2.80 -26.89 6.38
C LYS A 289 3.14 -27.96 7.41
N LYS A 290 4.02 -28.92 7.06
CA LYS A 290 4.49 -29.98 7.98
C LYS A 290 5.37 -29.43 9.10
N LYS A 291 6.31 -28.53 8.77
CA LYS A 291 7.28 -27.97 9.74
C LYS A 291 6.62 -26.98 10.69
N ASN A 292 5.84 -26.04 10.16
CA ASN A 292 5.13 -25.04 10.95
C ASN A 292 3.82 -24.62 10.26
N PRO A 293 2.66 -25.07 10.76
CA PRO A 293 1.36 -24.77 10.15
C PRO A 293 0.94 -23.31 10.31
N ILE A 294 1.53 -22.54 11.22
CA ILE A 294 1.15 -21.14 11.47
C ILE A 294 1.57 -20.24 10.29
N PRO A 295 2.85 -20.14 9.89
CA PRO A 295 3.27 -19.38 8.71
C PRO A 295 2.55 -19.80 7.43
N PHE A 296 2.23 -21.09 7.29
CA PHE A 296 1.46 -21.60 6.16
C PHE A 296 0.05 -21.00 6.11
N ARG A 297 -0.67 -20.97 7.25
CA ARG A 297 -1.99 -20.34 7.33
C ARG A 297 -1.91 -18.83 7.12
N SER A 298 -0.93 -18.17 7.73
CA SER A 298 -0.69 -16.73 7.50
C SER A 298 -0.47 -16.44 6.02
N ALA A 299 0.31 -17.26 5.31
CA ALA A 299 0.49 -17.12 3.87
C ALA A 299 -0.82 -17.31 3.09
N MET A 300 -1.65 -18.29 3.44
CA MET A 300 -2.98 -18.45 2.82
C MET A 300 -3.86 -17.22 3.03
N VAL A 301 -3.83 -16.65 4.23
CA VAL A 301 -4.57 -15.43 4.57
C VAL A 301 -4.06 -14.24 3.76
N THR A 302 -2.74 -14.07 3.62
CA THR A 302 -2.17 -13.01 2.77
C THR A 302 -2.62 -13.18 1.31
N VAL A 303 -2.54 -14.38 0.74
CA VAL A 303 -2.96 -14.60 -0.66
C VAL A 303 -4.44 -14.29 -0.88
N ILE A 304 -5.33 -14.68 0.05
CA ILE A 304 -6.75 -14.37 -0.11
C ILE A 304 -7.04 -12.87 0.10
N TYR A 305 -6.31 -12.18 0.98
CA TYR A 305 -6.47 -10.73 1.14
C TYR A 305 -5.97 -9.96 -0.09
N ASN A 306 -4.89 -10.41 -0.74
CA ASN A 306 -4.46 -9.85 -2.01
C ASN A 306 -5.57 -9.99 -3.07
N TYR A 307 -6.19 -11.17 -3.17
CA TYR A 307 -7.33 -11.40 -4.05
C TYR A 307 -8.53 -10.51 -3.69
N PHE A 308 -8.85 -10.38 -2.41
CA PHE A 308 -9.94 -9.54 -1.95
C PHE A 308 -9.69 -8.06 -2.28
N GLY A 309 -8.48 -7.56 -2.05
CA GLY A 309 -8.12 -6.17 -2.31
C GLY A 309 -8.00 -5.83 -3.81
N TYR A 310 -7.44 -6.74 -4.61
CA TYR A 310 -7.22 -6.51 -6.03
C TYR A 310 -8.46 -6.83 -6.87
N THR A 311 -8.94 -8.07 -6.81
CA THR A 311 -10.00 -8.57 -7.69
C THR A 311 -11.39 -8.34 -7.10
N SER A 312 -11.63 -8.71 -5.84
CA SER A 312 -12.99 -8.65 -5.28
C SER A 312 -13.44 -7.24 -4.92
N PHE A 313 -12.53 -6.35 -4.54
CA PHE A 313 -12.87 -5.03 -4.02
C PHE A 313 -13.66 -4.18 -5.01
N ALA A 314 -13.21 -4.15 -6.28
CA ALA A 314 -13.89 -3.40 -7.33
C ALA A 314 -15.32 -3.89 -7.61
N THR A 315 -15.60 -5.18 -7.35
CA THR A 315 -16.95 -5.76 -7.54
C THR A 315 -18.00 -5.16 -6.59
N PHE A 316 -17.59 -4.51 -5.50
CA PHE A 316 -18.50 -3.80 -4.59
C PHE A 316 -18.90 -2.41 -5.07
N PHE A 317 -18.19 -1.81 -6.04
CA PHE A 317 -18.48 -0.44 -6.47
C PHE A 317 -19.88 -0.25 -7.06
N PRO A 318 -20.42 -1.16 -7.90
CA PRO A 318 -21.80 -1.06 -8.37
C PRO A 318 -22.81 -1.08 -7.22
N PHE A 319 -22.57 -1.90 -6.20
CA PHE A 319 -23.43 -1.98 -5.01
C PHE A 319 -23.36 -0.68 -4.20
N TRP A 320 -22.15 -0.15 -3.91
CA TRP A 320 -21.99 1.11 -3.20
C TRP A 320 -22.58 2.30 -3.94
N LYS A 321 -22.49 2.31 -5.28
CA LYS A 321 -23.20 3.27 -6.11
C LYS A 321 -24.73 3.15 -5.96
N MET A 322 -25.25 1.93 -6.02
CA MET A 322 -26.69 1.66 -5.89
C MET A 322 -27.25 2.16 -4.54
N ILE A 323 -26.50 2.00 -3.44
CA ILE A 323 -26.91 2.46 -2.11
C ILE A 323 -26.54 3.93 -1.80
N GLY A 324 -25.97 4.65 -2.77
CA GLY A 324 -25.63 6.07 -2.65
C GLY A 324 -24.40 6.39 -1.80
N VAL A 325 -23.52 5.40 -1.58
CA VAL A 325 -22.23 5.57 -0.90
C VAL A 325 -21.16 6.11 -1.84
N LEU A 326 -21.21 5.66 -3.10
CA LEU A 326 -20.40 6.20 -4.19
C LEU A 326 -21.29 6.99 -5.16
N SER A 327 -20.80 8.12 -5.66
CA SER A 327 -21.53 8.89 -6.68
C SER A 327 -21.36 8.31 -8.09
N LYS A 328 -20.26 7.58 -8.36
CA LYS A 328 -19.96 6.98 -9.68
C LYS A 328 -19.34 5.59 -9.58
N ASN A 329 -19.26 4.90 -10.73
CA ASN A 329 -18.42 3.71 -10.81
C ASN A 329 -16.96 4.17 -10.86
N PHE A 330 -16.12 3.49 -10.09
CA PHE A 330 -14.73 3.86 -9.82
C PHE A 330 -13.75 2.77 -10.25
N GLU A 331 -14.25 1.71 -10.90
CA GLU A 331 -13.51 0.48 -11.17
C GLU A 331 -12.28 0.71 -12.04
N GLU A 332 -12.45 1.39 -13.18
CA GLU A 332 -11.35 1.68 -14.11
C GLU A 332 -10.25 2.52 -13.43
N GLY A 333 -10.64 3.63 -12.81
CA GLY A 333 -9.72 4.50 -12.08
C GLY A 333 -8.98 3.78 -10.95
N TRP A 334 -9.69 2.99 -10.14
CA TRP A 334 -9.11 2.23 -9.04
C TRP A 334 -8.10 1.18 -9.51
N ILE A 335 -8.49 0.33 -10.45
CA ILE A 335 -7.62 -0.72 -10.98
C ILE A 335 -6.43 -0.09 -11.71
N GLY A 336 -6.64 1.02 -12.42
CA GLY A 336 -5.57 1.82 -13.03
C GLY A 336 -4.54 2.28 -11.99
N SER A 337 -4.97 2.87 -10.88
CA SER A 337 -4.09 3.34 -9.81
C SER A 337 -3.33 2.20 -9.12
N ILE A 338 -3.99 1.07 -8.88
CA ILE A 338 -3.32 -0.12 -8.32
C ILE A 338 -2.24 -0.61 -9.28
N ASN A 339 -2.59 -0.81 -10.55
CA ASN A 339 -1.67 -1.33 -11.56
C ASN A 339 -0.49 -0.38 -11.78
N HIS A 340 -0.75 0.93 -11.77
CA HIS A 340 0.29 1.94 -11.82
C HIS A 340 1.22 1.83 -10.61
N GLY A 341 0.69 1.76 -9.39
CA GLY A 341 1.48 1.57 -8.18
C GLY A 341 2.35 0.32 -8.25
N VAL A 342 1.78 -0.83 -8.59
CA VAL A 342 2.52 -2.11 -8.72
C VAL A 342 3.60 -2.01 -9.82
N GLY A 343 3.27 -1.41 -10.97
CA GLY A 343 4.20 -1.25 -12.10
C GLY A 343 5.33 -0.25 -11.83
N TRP A 344 5.08 0.78 -11.01
CA TRP A 344 6.10 1.76 -10.62
C TRP A 344 7.20 1.17 -9.73
N ASN A 345 6.95 0.01 -9.10
CA ASN A 345 7.86 -0.64 -8.15
C ASN A 345 8.17 0.27 -6.93
N SER A 346 9.06 -0.20 -6.05
CA SER A 346 9.51 0.53 -4.87
C SER A 346 10.89 1.15 -5.10
N THR A 347 11.14 2.27 -4.42
CA THR A 347 12.39 3.03 -4.47
C THR A 347 13.23 2.77 -3.23
N CYS A 348 14.56 2.73 -3.39
CA CYS A 348 15.50 2.80 -2.28
C CYS A 348 15.59 4.24 -1.76
N HIS A 349 15.49 4.42 -0.44
CA HIS A 349 15.43 5.75 0.16
C HIS A 349 16.45 5.93 1.29
N PRO A 350 17.75 6.07 0.98
CA PRO A 350 18.78 6.21 2.00
C PRO A 350 18.59 7.49 2.84
N ASP A 351 18.07 8.57 2.26
CA ASP A 351 17.94 9.85 2.98
C ASP A 351 16.83 9.83 4.05
N ILE A 352 16.10 8.71 4.21
CA ILE A 352 14.97 8.63 5.14
C ILE A 352 15.40 8.79 6.61
N TYR A 353 16.67 8.50 6.93
CA TYR A 353 17.22 8.65 8.29
C TYR A 353 17.18 10.11 8.78
N ASP A 354 17.17 11.09 7.86
CA ASP A 354 17.02 12.51 8.18
C ASP A 354 15.73 12.84 8.93
N LEU A 355 14.69 12.01 8.73
CA LEU A 355 13.37 12.19 9.31
C LEU A 355 13.24 11.51 10.68
N MET A 356 14.19 10.70 11.13
CA MET A 356 14.10 10.02 12.43
C MET A 356 13.85 10.95 13.63
N PRO A 357 14.43 12.17 13.71
CA PRO A 357 14.14 13.08 14.82
C PRO A 357 12.71 13.65 14.79
N TYR A 358 12.04 13.58 13.64
CA TYR A 358 10.79 14.28 13.37
C TYR A 358 9.59 13.34 13.17
N SER A 359 9.84 12.07 12.88
CA SER A 359 8.82 11.04 12.64
C SER A 359 8.99 9.86 13.58
N GLU A 360 7.95 9.58 14.37
CA GLU A 360 7.92 8.41 15.25
C GLU A 360 7.91 7.12 14.44
N PHE A 361 7.14 7.12 13.35
CA PHE A 361 7.06 6.02 12.40
C PHE A 361 8.43 5.66 11.82
N ILE A 362 9.15 6.63 11.25
CA ILE A 362 10.48 6.41 10.65
C ILE A 362 11.48 5.96 11.70
N ASN A 363 11.51 6.64 12.86
CA ASN A 363 12.39 6.26 13.96
C ASN A 363 12.17 4.81 14.42
N PHE A 364 10.91 4.38 14.52
CA PHE A 364 10.55 3.01 14.85
C PHE A 364 11.06 2.02 13.79
N PHE A 365 10.80 2.28 12.51
CA PHE A 365 11.17 1.36 11.42
C PHE A 365 12.67 1.24 11.21
N CYS A 366 13.39 2.36 11.18
CA CYS A 366 14.84 2.37 11.01
C CYS A 366 15.56 1.61 12.12
N LYS A 367 15.00 1.56 13.34
CA LYS A 367 15.54 0.80 14.47
C LYS A 367 15.10 -0.67 14.46
N LEU A 368 13.85 -0.95 14.13
CA LEU A 368 13.29 -2.30 14.21
C LEU A 368 13.77 -3.21 13.08
N LYS A 369 13.85 -2.71 11.84
CA LYS A 369 14.18 -3.53 10.68
C LYS A 369 15.54 -4.25 10.81
N PRO A 370 16.64 -3.57 11.20
CA PRO A 370 17.91 -4.24 11.48
C PRO A 370 17.83 -5.39 12.48
N PHE A 371 17.15 -5.15 13.60
CA PHE A 371 16.95 -6.17 14.64
C PHE A 371 16.17 -7.36 14.10
N PHE A 372 15.08 -7.12 13.36
CA PHE A 372 14.29 -8.17 12.75
C PHE A 372 15.13 -9.02 11.78
N MET A 373 15.93 -8.40 10.92
CA MET A 373 16.74 -9.16 9.95
C MET A 373 17.77 -10.05 10.65
N ASN A 374 18.37 -9.55 11.73
CA ASN A 374 19.28 -10.34 12.57
C ASN A 374 18.57 -11.52 13.26
N GLU A 375 17.33 -11.35 13.74
CA GLU A 375 16.59 -12.48 14.33
C GLU A 375 16.10 -13.47 13.27
N PHE A 376 15.62 -12.96 12.13
CA PHE A 376 15.13 -13.77 11.02
C PHE A 376 16.23 -14.70 10.50
N SER A 377 17.46 -14.20 10.34
CA SER A 377 18.58 -14.99 9.82
C SER A 377 18.88 -16.24 10.67
N LYS A 378 18.76 -16.13 12.00
CA LYS A 378 18.97 -17.23 12.95
C LYS A 378 17.95 -18.36 12.80
N VAL A 379 16.76 -18.05 12.26
CA VAL A 379 15.61 -18.96 12.23
C VAL A 379 15.13 -19.31 10.81
N LYS A 380 15.67 -18.65 9.78
CA LYS A 380 15.26 -18.72 8.37
C LYS A 380 15.16 -20.16 7.87
N ASP A 381 16.26 -20.91 7.91
CA ASP A 381 16.31 -22.25 7.30
C ASP A 381 15.38 -23.25 7.99
N LYS A 382 15.14 -23.05 9.29
CA LYS A 382 14.29 -23.92 10.10
C LYS A 382 12.80 -23.64 9.89
N TYR A 383 12.38 -22.38 9.94
CA TYR A 383 10.96 -22.03 10.01
C TYR A 383 10.44 -21.26 8.79
N PHE A 384 11.31 -20.65 8.00
CA PHE A 384 10.96 -19.82 6.84
C PHE A 384 11.79 -20.17 5.59
N PRO A 385 11.91 -21.46 5.22
CA PRO A 385 12.62 -21.84 4.01
C PRO A 385 12.04 -21.10 2.80
N ASN A 386 12.91 -20.64 1.92
CA ASN A 386 12.57 -19.90 0.69
C ASN A 386 11.83 -18.56 0.91
N CYS A 387 11.70 -18.06 2.14
CA CYS A 387 11.16 -16.72 2.39
C CYS A 387 12.27 -15.67 2.35
N TYR A 388 11.97 -14.51 1.76
CA TYR A 388 12.83 -13.32 1.87
C TYR A 388 12.50 -12.58 3.17
N GLY A 389 13.54 -12.23 3.93
CA GLY A 389 13.38 -11.60 5.25
C GLY A 389 12.70 -10.24 5.14
N ASP A 390 13.15 -9.39 4.21
CA ASP A 390 12.49 -8.13 3.89
C ASP A 390 11.00 -8.33 3.56
N ALA A 391 10.69 -9.27 2.67
CA ALA A 391 9.31 -9.50 2.27
C ALA A 391 8.44 -9.98 3.43
N LEU A 392 8.98 -10.82 4.31
CA LEU A 392 8.28 -11.21 5.53
C LEU A 392 8.09 -10.02 6.48
N PHE A 393 9.10 -9.16 6.65
CA PHE A 393 9.01 -7.94 7.44
C PHE A 393 7.92 -7.00 6.93
N TYR A 394 7.90 -6.74 5.61
CA TYR A 394 6.92 -5.87 5.00
C TYR A 394 5.51 -6.45 5.09
N GLY A 395 5.33 -7.74 4.78
CA GLY A 395 4.03 -8.41 4.82
C GLY A 395 3.45 -8.61 6.22
N SER A 396 4.28 -8.61 7.27
CA SER A 396 3.82 -8.83 8.64
C SER A 396 3.82 -7.53 9.46
N ILE A 397 4.99 -6.95 9.69
CA ILE A 397 5.18 -5.81 10.59
C ILE A 397 4.76 -4.52 9.89
N MET A 398 5.36 -4.21 8.73
CA MET A 398 5.07 -2.94 8.04
C MET A 398 3.60 -2.84 7.69
N HIS A 399 3.03 -3.88 7.07
CA HIS A 399 1.61 -3.91 6.70
C HIS A 399 0.68 -3.67 7.89
N SER A 400 0.95 -4.29 9.06
CA SER A 400 0.12 -4.09 10.26
C SER A 400 0.24 -2.66 10.81
N VAL A 401 1.45 -2.09 10.81
CA VAL A 401 1.64 -0.70 11.26
C VAL A 401 1.05 0.28 10.25
N ASP A 402 1.11 -0.01 8.95
CA ASP A 402 0.52 0.81 7.89
C ASP A 402 -1.00 0.94 8.10
N HIS A 403 -1.72 -0.18 8.30
CA HIS A 403 -3.14 -0.16 8.68
C HIS A 403 -3.40 0.64 9.96
N CYS A 404 -2.59 0.41 10.99
CA CYS A 404 -2.69 1.13 12.26
C CYS A 404 -2.51 2.65 12.08
N ARG A 405 -1.54 3.08 11.26
CA ARG A 405 -1.30 4.50 10.96
C ARG A 405 -2.37 5.09 10.07
N MET A 406 -2.92 4.35 9.09
CA MET A 406 -4.10 4.81 8.34
C MET A 406 -5.28 5.08 9.28
N ASP A 407 -5.48 4.24 10.29
CA ASP A 407 -6.53 4.43 11.29
C ASP A 407 -6.26 5.63 12.19
N TRP A 408 -5.05 5.74 12.74
CA TRP A 408 -4.67 6.77 13.70
C TRP A 408 -4.41 8.16 13.09
N ASN A 409 -4.06 8.22 11.81
CA ASN A 409 -3.79 9.48 11.13
C ASN A 409 -5.10 10.18 10.74
N ILE A 410 -6.15 9.45 10.36
CA ILE A 410 -7.48 10.00 10.04
C ILE A 410 -8.48 9.64 11.13
N GLU A 411 -8.71 10.51 12.11
CA GLU A 411 -9.58 10.15 13.22
C GLU A 411 -11.08 10.19 12.91
N ASP A 412 -11.49 10.98 11.92
CA ASP A 412 -12.87 11.08 11.46
C ASP A 412 -12.91 10.97 9.93
N PRO A 413 -13.57 9.95 9.35
CA PRO A 413 -13.65 9.83 7.89
C PRO A 413 -14.30 11.07 7.23
N LEU A 414 -15.15 11.81 7.96
CA LEU A 414 -15.78 13.02 7.44
C LEU A 414 -14.79 14.18 7.19
N TRP A 415 -13.52 14.05 7.59
CA TRP A 415 -12.45 15.00 7.25
C TRP A 415 -12.08 14.99 5.75
N LEU A 416 -12.30 13.89 5.05
CA LEU A 416 -12.07 13.79 3.62
C LEU A 416 -13.27 14.41 2.89
N ASP A 417 -13.11 15.50 2.16
CA ASP A 417 -14.24 16.20 1.52
C ASP A 417 -14.76 15.45 0.27
N ALA A 418 -15.84 14.69 0.44
CA ALA A 418 -16.49 13.95 -0.65
C ALA A 418 -17.28 14.85 -1.62
N ASP A 419 -17.62 16.08 -1.22
CA ASP A 419 -18.33 17.03 -2.08
C ASP A 419 -17.34 17.90 -2.90
N HIS A 420 -16.02 17.70 -2.72
CA HIS A 420 -14.99 18.43 -3.45
C HIS A 420 -15.14 18.24 -4.98
N PRO A 421 -15.12 19.31 -5.79
CA PRO A 421 -15.51 19.23 -7.20
C PRO A 421 -14.62 18.37 -8.08
N GLU A 422 -13.34 18.24 -7.71
CA GLU A 422 -12.31 17.52 -8.46
C GLU A 422 -11.95 16.20 -7.77
N PHE A 423 -11.48 16.27 -6.52
CA PHE A 423 -11.04 15.13 -5.72
C PHE A 423 -12.13 14.39 -4.92
N GLY A 424 -13.41 14.76 -5.05
CA GLY A 424 -14.50 14.19 -4.26
C GLY A 424 -14.62 12.67 -4.35
N LEU A 425 -14.41 12.09 -5.55
CA LEU A 425 -14.44 10.63 -5.72
C LEU A 425 -13.31 9.91 -4.96
N MET A 426 -12.11 10.51 -4.93
CA MET A 426 -10.99 9.97 -4.15
C MET A 426 -11.25 10.08 -2.64
N ALA A 427 -11.94 11.15 -2.20
CA ALA A 427 -12.39 11.28 -0.83
C ALA A 427 -13.49 10.26 -0.47
N GLU A 428 -14.46 10.00 -1.37
CA GLU A 428 -15.49 8.98 -1.18
C GLU A 428 -14.86 7.59 -0.93
N ILE A 429 -13.95 7.16 -1.80
CA ILE A 429 -13.28 5.87 -1.64
C ILE A 429 -12.37 5.85 -0.41
N GLY A 430 -11.71 6.97 -0.10
CA GLY A 430 -10.94 7.13 1.14
C GLY A 430 -11.81 6.91 2.37
N ARG A 431 -13.00 7.54 2.46
CA ARG A 431 -13.94 7.34 3.56
C ARG A 431 -14.33 5.87 3.72
N ILE A 432 -14.63 5.22 2.61
CA ILE A 432 -15.04 3.80 2.53
C ILE A 432 -13.91 2.89 3.05
N VAL A 433 -12.69 3.02 2.51
CA VAL A 433 -11.52 2.24 2.94
C VAL A 433 -11.19 2.50 4.41
N LYS A 434 -11.24 3.76 4.85
CA LYS A 434 -11.00 4.11 6.24
C LYS A 434 -11.92 3.35 7.18
N VAL A 435 -13.24 3.36 6.95
CA VAL A 435 -14.18 2.68 7.84
C VAL A 435 -14.22 1.17 7.67
N GLY A 436 -13.82 0.65 6.51
CA GLY A 436 -13.79 -0.79 6.24
C GLY A 436 -12.74 -1.57 7.01
N PHE A 437 -11.67 -0.89 7.45
CA PHE A 437 -10.55 -1.49 8.18
C PHE A 437 -10.34 -0.91 9.59
N SER A 438 -11.18 0.04 10.03
CA SER A 438 -11.16 0.53 11.43
C SER A 438 -11.82 -0.50 12.35
N ILE A 439 -11.12 -0.96 13.39
CA ILE A 439 -11.66 -1.87 14.42
C ILE A 439 -12.46 -1.09 15.47
#